data_AF-A0A6C0LME9-F1
#
_entry.id   AF-A0A6C0LME9-F1
#
_cell.length_a   1.000
_cell.length_b   1.000
_cell.length_c   1.000
_cell.angle_alpha   90.00
_cell.angle_beta   90.00
_cell.angle_gamma   90.00
#
_symmetry.space_group_name_H-M   'P 1'
#
loop_
_entity.id
_entity.type
_entity.pdbx_description
1 polymer ?
#
loop_
_entity_poly.entity_id
_entity_poly.type
_entity_poly.pdbx_seq_one_letter_code
_entity_poly.pdbx_strand_id
1 'polypeptide(L)'
;MNNIQKRFLMFLIGCIGVRSSFVIIAKNININYLPLLGYLALLPCIGFIYIFLSGARKTGAEVFGEKIWWNNLRPIHALLYGLFAYNAIMRNKGAWVYLLIDVILGLSSFLIHHFLNGDFEKV
;
A
#
# COMPACT_ATOMS: atom_id res chain seq x y z
N MET A 1 -6.52 -23.88 -6.12
CA MET A 1 -5.53 -22.83 -5.85
C MET A 1 -4.71 -23.19 -4.63
N ASN A 2 -3.39 -23.28 -4.79
CA ASN A 2 -2.45 -23.41 -3.68
C ASN A 2 -2.47 -22.13 -2.81
N ASN A 3 -2.02 -22.20 -1.57
CA ASN A 3 -1.97 -21.06 -0.65
C ASN A 3 -1.11 -19.91 -1.21
N ILE A 4 -0.03 -20.21 -1.94
CA ILE A 4 0.81 -19.21 -2.62
C ILE A 4 0.01 -18.43 -3.67
N GLN A 5 -0.74 -19.12 -4.55
CA GLN A 5 -1.61 -18.50 -5.54
C GLN A 5 -2.69 -17.60 -4.90
N LYS A 6 -3.28 -18.03 -3.76
CA LYS A 6 -4.25 -17.21 -3.02
C LYS A 6 -3.65 -15.91 -2.49
N ARG A 7 -2.42 -15.98 -1.97
CA ARG A 7 -1.69 -14.80 -1.48
C ARG A 7 -1.35 -13.84 -2.61
N PHE A 8 -0.92 -14.37 -3.76
CA PHE A 8 -0.61 -13.56 -4.93
C PHE A 8 -1.87 -12.83 -5.42
N LEU A 9 -2.99 -13.54 -5.51
CA LEU A 9 -4.26 -12.96 -5.93
C LEU A 9 -4.74 -11.86 -4.98
N MET A 10 -4.70 -12.10 -3.66
CA MET A 10 -5.08 -11.08 -2.67
C MET A 10 -4.16 -9.86 -2.72
N PHE A 11 -2.86 -10.05 -2.93
CA PHE A 11 -1.94 -8.93 -3.03
C PHE A 11 -2.13 -8.13 -4.32
N LEU A 12 -2.19 -8.79 -5.48
CA LEU A 12 -2.26 -8.12 -6.78
C LEU A 12 -3.63 -7.48 -7.02
N ILE A 13 -4.73 -8.18 -6.72
CA ILE A 13 -6.07 -7.65 -6.92
C ILE A 13 -6.52 -6.82 -5.72
N GLY A 14 -6.35 -7.34 -4.50
CA GLY A 14 -6.80 -6.67 -3.29
C GLY A 14 -5.94 -5.45 -2.94
N CYS A 15 -4.64 -5.64 -2.70
CA CYS A 15 -3.77 -4.54 -2.25
C CYS A 15 -3.43 -3.58 -3.40
N ILE A 16 -2.80 -4.09 -4.46
CA ILE A 16 -2.33 -3.25 -5.58
C ILE A 16 -3.51 -2.70 -6.38
N GLY A 17 -4.57 -3.48 -6.60
CA GLY A 17 -5.78 -3.00 -7.29
C GLY A 17 -6.45 -1.84 -6.55
N VAL A 18 -6.68 -1.97 -5.24
CA VAL A 18 -7.29 -0.89 -4.43
C VAL A 18 -6.40 0.35 -4.39
N ARG A 19 -5.09 0.19 -4.21
CA ARG A 19 -4.14 1.33 -4.22
C ARG A 19 -4.10 2.03 -5.58
N SER A 20 -4.08 1.28 -6.67
CA SER A 20 -4.10 1.83 -8.04
C SER A 20 -5.40 2.59 -8.32
N SER A 21 -6.52 2.05 -7.84
CA SER A 21 -7.83 2.71 -7.92
C SER A 21 -7.80 4.05 -7.16
N PHE A 22 -7.15 4.08 -6.00
CA PHE A 22 -7.00 5.31 -5.22
C PHE A 22 -6.15 6.38 -5.95
N VAL A 23 -5.08 5.96 -6.66
CA VAL A 23 -4.30 6.86 -7.53
C VAL A 23 -5.18 7.45 -8.63
N ILE A 24 -5.94 6.61 -9.34
CA ILE A 24 -6.79 7.04 -10.46
C ILE A 24 -7.85 8.04 -9.98
N ILE A 25 -8.48 7.77 -8.84
CA ILE A 25 -9.46 8.68 -8.23
C ILE A 25 -8.77 10.00 -7.87
N ALA A 26 -7.64 9.95 -7.16
CA ALA A 26 -6.91 11.16 -6.74
C ALA A 26 -6.42 12.02 -7.92
N LYS A 27 -6.07 11.39 -9.04
CA LYS A 27 -5.62 12.09 -10.27
C LYS A 27 -6.76 12.81 -10.99
N ASN A 28 -7.97 12.23 -10.97
CA ASN A 28 -9.10 12.71 -11.79
C ASN A 28 -10.16 13.49 -11.00
N ILE A 29 -10.11 13.48 -9.66
CA ILE A 29 -11.09 14.18 -8.83
C ILE A 29 -10.98 15.70 -8.98
N ASN A 30 -12.09 16.40 -8.80
CA ASN A 30 -12.07 17.86 -8.71
C ASN A 30 -11.28 18.30 -7.46
N ILE A 31 -10.44 19.32 -7.65
CA ILE A 31 -9.51 19.86 -6.65
C ILE A 31 -10.18 20.25 -5.32
N ASN A 32 -11.46 20.62 -5.35
CA ASN A 32 -12.22 20.99 -4.14
C ASN A 32 -12.49 19.78 -3.22
N TYR A 33 -12.56 18.57 -3.78
CA TYR A 33 -12.75 17.33 -3.02
C TYR A 33 -11.42 16.62 -2.69
N LEU A 34 -10.30 17.08 -3.26
CA LEU A 34 -8.99 16.49 -2.99
C LEU A 34 -8.61 16.48 -1.49
N PRO A 35 -8.90 17.54 -0.69
CA PRO A 35 -8.66 17.50 0.75
C PRO A 35 -9.37 16.37 1.48
N LEU A 36 -10.58 16.00 1.05
CA LEU A 36 -11.33 14.88 1.64
C LEU A 36 -10.56 13.55 1.47
N LEU A 37 -9.99 13.32 0.28
CA LEU A 37 -9.13 12.16 0.06
C LEU A 37 -7.85 12.22 0.90
N GLY A 38 -7.31 13.43 1.12
CA GLY A 38 -6.17 13.65 2.00
C GLY A 38 -6.46 13.23 3.44
N TYR A 39 -7.60 13.65 4.00
CA TYR A 39 -8.03 13.21 5.34
C TYR A 39 -8.26 11.69 5.40
N LEU A 40 -8.85 11.11 4.35
CA LEU A 40 -9.05 9.65 4.27
C LEU A 40 -7.71 8.91 4.23
N ALA A 41 -6.69 9.46 3.57
CA ALA A 41 -5.34 8.89 3.51
C ALA A 41 -4.55 8.99 4.82
N LEU A 42 -4.99 9.80 5.79
CA LEU A 42 -4.39 9.80 7.13
C LEU A 42 -4.67 8.49 7.87
N LEU A 43 -5.80 7.81 7.60
CA LEU A 43 -6.12 6.52 8.20
C LEU A 43 -5.04 5.45 7.92
N PRO A 44 -4.66 5.16 6.66
CA PRO A 44 -3.58 4.23 6.39
C PRO A 44 -2.22 4.76 6.86
N CYS A 45 -1.95 6.08 6.81
CA CYS A 45 -0.71 6.66 7.33
C CYS A 45 -0.51 6.34 8.82
N ILE A 46 -1.50 6.70 9.66
CA ILE A 46 -1.48 6.44 11.10
C ILE A 46 -1.50 4.95 11.39
N GLY A 47 -2.29 4.17 10.63
CA GLY A 47 -2.34 2.72 10.76
C GLY A 47 -0.97 2.07 10.53
N PHE A 48 -0.25 2.46 9.47
CA PHE A 48 1.08 1.92 9.21
C PHE A 48 2.10 2.29 10.29
N ILE A 49 2.08 3.54 10.78
CA ILE A 49 2.96 3.99 11.86
C ILE A 49 2.66 3.21 13.14
N TYR A 50 1.39 3.14 13.54
CA TYR A 50 0.96 2.47 14.75
C TYR A 50 1.39 1.01 14.75
N ILE A 51 1.11 0.26 13.67
CA ILE A 51 1.45 -1.16 13.61
C ILE A 51 2.97 -1.38 13.57
N PHE A 52 3.73 -0.51 12.91
CA PHE A 52 5.19 -0.62 12.87
C PHE A 52 5.81 -0.37 14.27
N LEU A 53 5.42 0.71 14.95
CA LEU A 53 5.98 1.07 16.26
C LEU A 53 5.54 0.13 17.38
N SER A 54 4.27 -0.29 17.38
CA SER A 54 3.76 -1.23 18.39
C SER A 54 4.24 -2.66 18.17
N GLY A 55 4.71 -2.99 16.96
CA GLY A 55 5.00 -4.36 16.57
C GLY A 55 3.76 -5.29 16.63
N ALA A 56 2.55 -4.72 16.68
CA ALA A 56 1.33 -5.43 17.04
C ALA A 56 0.91 -6.52 16.03
N ARG A 57 1.42 -6.50 14.79
CA ARG A 57 1.02 -7.44 13.75
C ARG A 57 2.23 -8.10 13.08
N LYS A 58 2.63 -9.25 13.64
CA LYS A 58 3.70 -10.13 13.12
C LYS A 58 3.21 -11.14 12.08
N THR A 59 1.93 -11.51 12.14
CA THR A 59 1.24 -12.44 11.21
C THR A 59 -0.09 -11.83 10.74
N GLY A 60 -0.69 -12.37 9.67
CA GLY A 60 -1.96 -11.87 9.15
C GLY A 60 -2.73 -12.89 8.32
N ALA A 61 -4.04 -12.67 8.17
CA ALA A 61 -4.90 -13.50 7.32
C ALA A 61 -4.42 -13.54 5.86
N GLU A 62 -3.83 -12.43 5.38
CA GLU A 62 -3.24 -12.30 4.04
C GLU A 62 -2.02 -13.19 3.80
N VAL A 63 -1.38 -13.65 4.87
CA VAL A 63 -0.21 -14.55 4.82
C VAL A 63 -0.53 -15.92 5.41
N PHE A 64 -1.81 -16.24 5.63
CA PHE A 64 -2.29 -17.52 6.16
C PHE A 64 -1.55 -17.97 7.43
N GLY A 65 -1.22 -17.03 8.32
CA GLY A 65 -0.51 -17.30 9.58
C GLY A 65 1.01 -17.19 9.50
N GLU A 66 1.60 -17.02 8.32
CA GLU A 66 3.04 -16.77 8.16
C GLU A 66 3.45 -15.36 8.61
N LYS A 67 4.76 -15.13 8.68
CA LYS A 67 5.33 -13.82 9.04
C LYS A 67 5.09 -12.81 7.91
N ILE A 68 4.67 -11.61 8.26
CA ILE A 68 4.53 -10.50 7.30
C ILE A 68 5.92 -10.02 6.88
N TRP A 69 6.29 -10.26 5.63
CA TRP A 69 7.61 -9.92 5.08
C TRP A 69 7.81 -8.42 4.85
N TRP A 70 6.74 -7.68 4.54
CA TRP A 70 6.80 -6.25 4.20
C TRP A 70 6.68 -5.31 5.41
N ASN A 71 6.81 -5.79 6.64
CA ASN A 71 6.68 -4.95 7.83
C ASN A 71 7.63 -3.74 7.83
N ASN A 72 8.86 -3.94 7.35
CA ASN A 72 9.89 -2.89 7.30
C ASN A 72 9.62 -1.83 6.22
N LEU A 73 8.71 -2.10 5.28
CA LEU A 73 8.29 -1.14 4.25
C LEU A 73 7.17 -0.21 4.75
N ARG A 74 6.51 -0.55 5.88
CA ARG A 74 5.42 0.26 6.45
C ARG A 74 5.79 1.71 6.71
N PRO A 75 6.98 2.06 7.25
CA PRO A 75 7.37 3.46 7.42
C PRO A 75 7.43 4.24 6.10
N ILE A 76 7.87 3.61 5.01
CA ILE A 76 7.94 4.23 3.69
C ILE A 76 6.52 4.48 3.16
N HIS A 77 5.64 3.47 3.26
CA HIS A 77 4.23 3.62 2.88
C HIS A 77 3.53 4.69 3.73
N ALA A 78 3.77 4.72 5.04
CA ALA A 78 3.25 5.75 5.93
C ALA A 78 3.69 7.15 5.49
N LEU A 79 4.98 7.32 5.18
CA LEU A 79 5.53 8.59 4.71
C LEU A 79 4.86 9.03 3.40
N LEU A 80 4.71 8.13 2.42
CA LEU A 80 4.09 8.45 1.13
C LEU A 80 2.60 8.82 1.28
N TYR A 81 1.85 8.08 2.10
CA TYR A 81 0.46 8.44 2.42
C TYR A 81 0.36 9.75 3.19
N GLY A 82 1.31 10.05 4.08
CA GLY A 82 1.39 11.34 4.77
C GLY A 82 1.70 12.50 3.81
N LEU A 83 2.65 12.32 2.89
CA LEU A 83 2.97 13.31 1.85
C LEU A 83 1.80 13.54 0.91
N PHE A 84 1.12 12.47 0.49
CA PHE A 84 -0.14 12.57 -0.25
C PHE A 84 -1.17 13.36 0.55
N ALA A 85 -1.43 13.00 1.81
CA ALA A 85 -2.44 13.64 2.64
C ALA A 85 -2.18 15.13 2.80
N TYR A 86 -0.94 15.51 3.13
CA TYR A 86 -0.52 16.91 3.26
C TYR A 86 -0.76 17.69 1.96
N ASN A 87 -0.27 17.18 0.82
CA ASN A 87 -0.43 17.85 -0.47
C ASN A 87 -1.89 17.90 -0.93
N ALA A 88 -2.67 16.86 -0.67
CA ALA A 88 -4.08 16.78 -1.03
C ALA A 88 -4.92 17.79 -0.23
N ILE A 89 -4.64 17.97 1.06
CA ILE A 89 -5.29 18.97 1.92
C ILE A 89 -4.94 20.40 1.46
N MET A 90 -3.69 20.62 1.03
CA MET A 90 -3.24 21.86 0.39
C MET A 90 -3.75 22.04 -1.05
N ARG A 91 -4.63 21.14 -1.53
CA ARG A 91 -5.23 21.19 -2.87
C ARG A 91 -4.19 21.12 -4.00
N ASN A 92 -3.05 20.49 -3.79
CA ASN A 92 -2.05 20.28 -4.83
C ASN A 92 -2.49 19.15 -5.77
N LYS A 93 -2.85 19.48 -7.02
CA LYS A 93 -3.25 18.49 -8.04
C LYS A 93 -2.17 17.42 -8.31
N GLY A 94 -0.90 17.69 -8.02
CA GLY A 94 0.19 16.72 -8.17
C GLY A 94 0.27 15.68 -7.05
N ALA A 95 -0.58 15.75 -6.01
CA ALA A 95 -0.49 14.87 -4.84
C ALA A 95 -0.54 13.38 -5.20
N TRP A 96 -1.31 12.98 -6.23
CA TRP A 96 -1.45 11.58 -6.65
C TRP A 96 -0.13 10.89 -6.99
N VAL A 97 0.93 11.64 -7.32
CA VAL A 97 2.27 11.08 -7.60
C VAL A 97 2.82 10.30 -6.41
N TYR A 98 2.57 10.75 -5.17
CA TYR A 98 3.01 10.03 -3.98
C TYR A 98 2.33 8.66 -3.85
N LEU A 99 1.03 8.57 -4.18
CA LEU A 99 0.30 7.31 -4.20
C LEU A 99 0.77 6.41 -5.36
N LEU A 100 1.16 6.98 -6.51
CA LEU A 100 1.71 6.20 -7.61
C LEU A 100 3.05 5.56 -7.22
N ILE A 101 3.94 6.34 -6.59
CA ILE A 101 5.22 5.84 -6.08
C ILE A 101 4.97 4.71 -5.06
N ASP A 102 3.98 4.87 -4.19
CA ASP A 102 3.58 3.84 -3.22
C ASP A 102 3.17 2.51 -3.89
N VAL A 103 2.37 2.57 -4.96
CA VAL A 103 1.99 1.40 -5.77
C VAL A 103 3.21 0.74 -6.41
N ILE A 104 4.09 1.52 -7.02
CA ILE A 104 5.29 1.01 -7.70
C ILE A 104 6.20 0.31 -6.68
N LEU A 105 6.43 0.91 -5.52
CA LEU A 105 7.24 0.30 -4.45
C LEU A 105 6.60 -0.97 -3.91
N GLY A 106 5.28 -0.98 -3.70
CA GLY A 106 4.53 -2.16 -3.26
C GLY A 106 4.66 -3.32 -4.26
N LEU A 107 4.44 -3.05 -5.55
CA LEU A 107 4.54 -4.06 -6.60
C LEU A 107 5.99 -4.55 -6.78
N SER A 108 6.96 -3.64 -6.83
CA SER A 108 8.38 -4.00 -6.99
C SER A 108 8.87 -4.86 -5.83
N SER A 109 8.54 -4.48 -4.60
CA SER A 109 8.92 -5.24 -3.40
C SER A 109 8.30 -6.64 -3.40
N PHE A 110 7.06 -6.77 -3.86
CA PHE A 110 6.39 -8.06 -4.00
C PHE A 110 7.08 -8.96 -5.02
N LEU A 111 7.36 -8.44 -6.22
CA LEU A 111 8.04 -9.20 -7.27
C LEU A 111 9.43 -9.65 -6.83
N ILE A 112 10.22 -8.75 -6.22
CA ILE A 112 11.58 -9.06 -5.74
C ILE A 112 11.53 -10.12 -4.64
N HIS A 113 10.64 -9.97 -3.65
CA HIS A 113 10.54 -10.92 -2.54
C HIS A 113 10.19 -12.33 -3.02
N HIS A 114 9.19 -12.45 -3.90
CA HIS A 114 8.75 -13.75 -4.41
C HIS A 114 9.72 -14.35 -5.43
N PHE A 115 10.48 -13.52 -6.16
CA PHE A 115 11.57 -14.00 -7.00
C PHE A 115 12.70 -14.61 -6.16
N LEU A 116 13.17 -13.90 -5.13
CA LEU A 116 14.25 -14.36 -4.26
C LEU A 116 13.88 -15.62 -3.45
N ASN A 117 12.60 -15.80 -3.12
CA ASN A 117 12.13 -17.01 -2.44
C ASN A 117 11.86 -18.21 -3.36
N GLY A 118 12.02 -18.04 -4.68
CA GLY A 118 11.66 -19.06 -5.68
C GLY A 118 10.17 -19.39 -5.68
N ASP A 119 9.30 -18.47 -5.28
CA ASP A 119 7.87 -18.75 -5.16
C ASP A 119 7.20 -18.90 -6.52
N PHE A 120 7.75 -18.29 -7.58
CA PHE A 120 7.24 -18.42 -8.94
C PHE A 120 7.36 -19.84 -9.52
N GLU A 121 8.32 -20.64 -9.04
CA GLU A 121 8.45 -22.06 -9.44
C GLU A 121 7.43 -22.96 -8.72
N LYS A 122 6.81 -22.46 -7.64
CA LYS A 122 5.86 -23.18 -6.78
C LYS A 122 4.39 -22.82 -7.10
N VAL A 123 4.18 -21.89 -8.03
CA VAL A 123 2.88 -21.35 -8.45
C VAL A 123 2.28 -22.19 -9.57
#